data_AF-A0A537RZD7-F1
#
_entry.id   AF-A0A537RZD7-F1
#
_cell.length_a   1.000
_cell.length_b   1.000
_cell.length_c   1.000
_cell.angle_alpha   90.00
_cell.angle_beta   90.00
_cell.angle_gamma   90.00
#
_symmetry.space_group_name_H-M   'P 1'
#
loop_
_entity.id
_entity.type
_entity.pdbx_description
1 polymer ?
#
loop_
_entity_poly.entity_id
_entity_poly.type
_entity_poly.pdbx_seq_one_letter_code
_entity_poly.pdbx_strand_id
1 'polypeptide(L)'
;LLAVPVAFLVAEQAWKRLALIAVVALVLVVELLNTAIEKLADRVNLAIDPQIGQIKDMGSAAVGLALLIAAAAWLLALAERFGLI
;
A
#
# COMPACT_ATOMS: atom_id res chain seq x y z
N LEU A 1 -5.52 7.78 -4.68
CA LEU A 1 -6.54 8.80 -4.28
C LEU A 1 -7.91 8.56 -4.90
N LEU A 2 -8.02 8.22 -6.20
CA LEU A 2 -9.31 7.85 -6.83
C LEU A 2 -10.05 6.69 -6.12
N ALA A 3 -9.31 5.79 -5.47
CA ALA A 3 -9.89 4.72 -4.66
C ALA A 3 -10.78 5.22 -3.49
N VAL A 4 -10.55 6.43 -2.97
CA VAL A 4 -11.33 6.97 -1.83
C VAL A 4 -12.79 7.25 -2.21
N PRO A 5 -13.13 8.04 -3.25
CA PRO A 5 -14.52 8.22 -3.66
C PRO A 5 -15.16 6.92 -4.14
N VAL A 6 -14.39 6.02 -4.78
CA VAL A 6 -14.89 4.71 -5.21
C VAL A 6 -15.31 3.84 -4.01
N ALA A 7 -14.66 3.98 -2.85
CA ALA A 7 -15.01 3.20 -1.67
C ALA A 7 -16.46 3.49 -1.20
N PHE A 8 -16.95 4.72 -1.39
CA PHE A 8 -18.34 5.09 -1.08
C PHE A 8 -19.35 4.48 -2.06
N LEU A 9 -18.94 4.17 -3.30
CA LEU A 9 -19.77 3.52 -4.30
C LEU A 9 -19.81 2.00 -4.12
N VAL A 10 -18.72 1.40 -3.64
CA VAL A 10 -18.58 -0.06 -3.51
C VAL A 10 -19.14 -0.57 -2.18
N ALA A 11 -18.77 0.05 -1.06
CA ALA A 11 -19.15 -0.43 0.26
C ALA A 11 -20.37 0.31 0.82
N GLU A 12 -21.33 -0.43 1.37
CA GLU A 12 -22.54 0.15 1.98
C GLU A 12 -22.35 0.45 3.48
N GLN A 13 -21.63 -0.43 4.18
CA GLN A 13 -21.40 -0.31 5.61
C GLN A 13 -20.22 0.63 5.90
N ALA A 14 -20.38 1.49 6.91
CA ALA A 14 -19.41 2.51 7.26
C ALA A 14 -18.01 1.94 7.58
N TRP A 15 -17.94 0.81 8.30
CA TRP A 15 -16.66 0.18 8.64
C TRP A 15 -15.95 -0.42 7.42
N LYS A 16 -16.70 -0.91 6.41
CA LYS A 16 -16.12 -1.42 5.15
C LYS A 16 -15.53 -0.28 4.33
N ARG A 17 -16.23 0.86 4.25
CA ARG A 17 -15.69 2.09 3.63
C ARG A 17 -14.40 2.53 4.32
N LEU A 18 -14.41 2.57 5.65
CA LEU A 18 -13.23 2.91 6.44
C LEU A 18 -12.07 1.95 6.16
N ALA A 19 -12.33 0.64 6.08
CA ALA A 19 -11.32 -0.36 5.76
C ALA A 19 -10.70 -0.14 4.37
N LEU A 20 -11.52 0.11 3.34
CA LEU A 20 -11.05 0.40 1.97
C LEU A 20 -10.22 1.68 1.90
N ILE A 21 -10.59 2.71 2.65
CA ILE A 21 -9.81 3.96 2.75
C ILE A 21 -8.51 3.71 3.53
N ALA A 22 -8.58 2.95 4.63
CA ALA A 22 -7.44 2.65 5.48
C ALA A 22 -6.36 1.85 4.75
N VAL A 23 -6.72 0.87 3.90
CA VAL A 23 -5.74 0.11 3.13
C VAL A 23 -5.05 0.97 2.06
N VAL A 24 -5.75 1.97 1.49
CA VAL A 24 -5.13 2.94 0.57
C VAL A 24 -4.18 3.86 1.33
N ALA A 25 -4.58 4.32 2.52
CA ALA A 25 -3.71 5.12 3.39
C ALA A 25 -2.47 4.33 3.83
N LEU A 26 -2.62 3.03 4.13
CA LEU A 26 -1.50 2.13 4.45
C LEU A 26 -0.49 2.07 3.31
N VAL A 27 -0.94 1.89 2.06
CA VAL A 27 -0.05 1.90 0.88
C VAL A 27 0.74 3.21 0.81
N LEU A 28 0.09 4.35 1.01
CA LEU A 28 0.75 5.66 1.00
C LEU A 28 1.76 5.81 2.14
N VAL A 29 1.43 5.33 3.34
CA VAL A 29 2.35 5.32 4.49
C VAL A 29 3.59 4.51 4.16
N VAL A 30 3.42 3.30 3.60
CA VAL A 30 4.55 2.42 3.28
C VAL A 30 5.41 2.99 2.15
N GLU A 31 4.80 3.59 1.12
CA GLU A 31 5.50 4.34 0.05
C GLU A 31 6.35 5.49 0.58
N LEU A 32 5.80 6.29 1.50
CA LEU A 32 6.53 7.39 2.14
C LEU A 32 7.71 6.88 2.97
N LEU A 33 7.52 5.79 3.70
CA LEU A 33 8.59 5.13 4.46
C LEU A 33 9.66 4.56 3.52
N ASN A 34 9.28 3.90 2.42
CA ASN A 34 10.23 3.41 1.42
C ASN A 34 11.08 4.55 0.86
N THR A 35 10.45 5.64 0.44
CA THR A 35 11.14 6.83 -0.07
C THR A 35 12.06 7.45 0.97
N ALA A 36 11.66 7.47 2.25
CA ALA A 36 12.50 7.99 3.32
C ALA A 36 13.75 7.12 3.55
N ILE A 37 13.59 5.80 3.52
CA ILE A 37 14.70 4.84 3.62
C ILE A 37 15.64 4.97 2.43
N GLU A 38 15.12 5.04 1.21
CA GLU A 38 15.92 5.24 -0.01
C GLU A 38 16.76 6.52 0.07
N LYS A 39 16.14 7.65 0.44
CA LYS A 39 16.86 8.93 0.58
C LYS A 39 17.90 8.92 1.70
N LEU A 40 17.63 8.21 2.80
CA LEU A 40 18.60 8.05 3.88
C LEU A 40 19.78 7.19 3.42
N ALA A 41 19.50 6.08 2.74
CA ALA A 41 20.52 5.18 2.21
C ALA A 41 21.43 5.89 1.20
N ASP A 42 20.86 6.66 0.27
CA ASP A 42 21.60 7.46 -0.72
C ASP A 42 22.45 8.55 -0.06
N ARG A 43 22.00 9.09 1.08
CA ARG A 43 22.74 10.11 1.83
C ARG A 43 23.88 9.54 2.66
N VAL A 44 23.72 8.34 3.22
CA VAL A 44 24.71 7.70 4.09
C VAL A 44 25.84 7.07 3.27
N ASN A 45 25.59 6.66 2.04
CA ASN A 45 26.58 5.97 1.23
C ASN A 45 26.66 6.49 -0.21
N LEU A 46 27.80 7.09 -0.55
CA LEU A 46 28.09 7.64 -1.89
C LEU A 46 28.71 6.59 -2.84
N ALA A 47 29.17 5.46 -2.31
CA ALA A 47 29.71 4.33 -3.07
C ALA A 47 28.66 3.23 -3.26
N ILE A 48 28.80 2.39 -4.29
CA ILE A 48 27.90 1.25 -4.48
C ILE A 48 28.24 0.19 -3.42
N ASP A 49 27.31 -0.03 -2.46
CA ASP A 49 27.39 -1.11 -1.46
C ASP A 49 26.24 -2.11 -1.67
N PRO A 50 26.55 -3.41 -1.86
CA PRO A 50 25.54 -4.47 -1.98
C PRO A 50 24.53 -4.52 -0.83
N GLN A 51 24.90 -4.13 0.39
CA GLN A 51 24.00 -4.10 1.55
C GLN A 51 22.95 -3.00 1.42
N ILE A 52 23.31 -1.85 0.84
CA ILE A 52 22.36 -0.77 0.54
C ILE A 52 21.34 -1.22 -0.51
N GLY A 53 21.77 -2.04 -1.49
CA GLY A 53 20.86 -2.69 -2.44
C GLY A 53 19.79 -3.52 -1.74
N GLN A 54 20.20 -4.40 -0.82
CA GLN A 54 19.26 -5.24 -0.06
C GLN A 54 18.27 -4.43 0.78
N ILE A 55 18.70 -3.31 1.38
CA ILE A 55 17.83 -2.43 2.16
C ILE A 55 16.73 -1.82 1.26
N LYS A 56 17.08 -1.39 0.04
CA LYS A 56 16.12 -0.85 -0.93
C LYS A 56 15.13 -1.93 -1.42
N ASP A 57 15.63 -3.15 -1.64
CA ASP A 57 14.79 -4.28 -2.02
C ASP A 57 13.77 -4.62 -0.92
N MET A 58 14.16 -4.56 0.36
CA MET A 58 13.24 -4.76 1.48
C MET A 58 12.14 -3.69 1.54
N GLY A 59 12.49 -2.43 1.28
CA GLY A 59 11.53 -1.33 1.24
C GLY A 59 10.49 -1.50 0.13
N SER A 60 10.95 -1.82 -1.08
CA SER A 60 10.04 -2.09 -2.21
C SER A 60 9.18 -3.34 -2.00
N ALA A 61 9.72 -4.38 -1.37
CA ALA A 61 8.95 -5.57 -0.98
C ALA A 61 7.81 -5.24 0.01
N ALA A 62 8.06 -4.33 0.97
CA ALA A 62 7.02 -3.85 1.88
C ALA A 62 5.89 -3.11 1.14
N VAL A 63 6.23 -2.28 0.15
CA VAL A 63 5.22 -1.62 -0.72
C VAL A 63 4.41 -2.67 -1.48
N GLY A 64 5.07 -3.69 -2.04
CA GLY A 64 4.41 -4.81 -2.71
C GLY A 64 3.41 -5.56 -1.81
N LEU A 65 3.79 -5.85 -0.57
CA LEU A 65 2.89 -6.48 0.41
C LEU A 65 1.69 -5.57 0.75
N ALA A 66 1.90 -4.27 0.93
CA ALA A 66 0.83 -3.32 1.18
C ALA A 66 -0.16 -3.26 -0.01
N LEU A 67 0.35 -3.31 -1.25
CA LEU A 67 -0.48 -3.39 -2.46
C LEU A 67 -1.28 -4.69 -2.53
N LEU A 68 -0.71 -5.84 -2.16
CA LEU A 68 -1.43 -7.11 -2.11
C LEU A 68 -2.56 -7.09 -1.08
N ILE A 69 -2.33 -6.52 0.10
CA ILE A 69 -3.36 -6.33 1.13
C ILE A 69 -4.48 -5.43 0.60
N ALA A 70 -4.13 -4.30 -0.02
CA ALA A 70 -5.11 -3.41 -0.62
C ALA A 70 -5.92 -4.11 -1.72
N ALA A 71 -5.26 -4.84 -2.63
CA ALA A 71 -5.92 -5.59 -3.68
C ALA A 71 -6.90 -6.63 -3.12
N ALA A 72 -6.49 -7.40 -2.10
CA ALA A 72 -7.36 -8.39 -1.46
C ALA A 72 -8.60 -7.73 -0.83
N ALA A 73 -8.43 -6.64 -0.09
CA ALA A 73 -9.55 -5.93 0.53
C ALA A 73 -10.54 -5.38 -0.51
N TRP A 74 -10.03 -4.82 -1.61
CA TRP A 74 -10.85 -4.31 -2.71
C TRP A 74 -11.58 -5.42 -3.47
N LEU A 75 -10.91 -6.53 -3.78
CA LEU A 75 -11.51 -7.68 -4.44
C LEU A 75 -12.64 -8.28 -3.61
N LEU A 76 -12.45 -8.41 -2.28
CA LEU A 76 -13.51 -8.89 -1.38
C LEU A 76 -14.70 -7.93 -1.34
N ALA A 77 -14.47 -6.63 -1.24
CA ALA A 77 -15.56 -5.64 -1.23
C ALA A 77 -16.32 -5.61 -2.55
N LEU A 78 -15.64 -5.79 -3.69
CA LEU A 78 -16.27 -5.91 -5.00
C LEU A 78 -17.07 -7.21 -5.13
N ALA A 79 -16.49 -8.34 -4.69
CA ALA A 79 -17.18 -9.63 -4.73
C ALA A 79 -18.49 -9.59 -3.94
N GLU A 80 -18.47 -9.01 -2.74
CA GLU A 80 -19.68 -8.77 -1.94
C GLU A 80 -20.66 -7.84 -2.67
N ARG A 81 -20.18 -6.73 -3.25
CA ARG A 81 -21.03 -5.77 -3.98
C ARG A 81 -21.76 -6.41 -5.17
N PHE A 82 -21.15 -7.40 -5.81
CA PHE A 82 -21.75 -8.16 -6.92
C PHE A 82 -22.49 -9.42 -6.48
N GLY A 83 -22.59 -9.70 -5.17
CA GLY A 83 -23.27 -10.88 -4.64
C GLY A 83 -22.58 -12.21 -4.95
N LEU A 84 -21.26 -12.18 -5.19
CA LEU A 84 -20.44 -13.39 -5.39
C LEU A 84 -20.10 -14.10 -4.07
N ILE A 85 -20.17 -13.35 -2.96
CA ILE A 85 -20.01 -13.81 -1.58
C ILE A 85 -21.02 -13.10 -0.67
#